data_AF-A0A8K0CUH2-F1
#
_entry.id   AF-A0A8K0CUH2-F1
#
_cell.length_a   1.000
_cell.length_b   1.000
_cell.length_c   1.000
_cell.angle_alpha   90.00
_cell.angle_beta   90.00
_cell.angle_gamma   90.00
#
_symmetry.space_group_name_H-M   'P 1'
#
loop_
_entity.id
_entity.type
_entity.pdbx_description
1 polymer ?
#
loop_
_entity_poly.entity_id
_entity_poly.type
_entity_poly.pdbx_seq_one_letter_code
_entity_poly.pdbx_strand_id
1 'polypeptide(L)'
;MITQAYMFLSNEYRSFPIRFEINLCKAFKLNYAGIRNVLKCGNFAGCPLQKGKIYHLCNWMPDENKLPPAIPTGKYKFRMTIMYESKEVAVADCYADIVNSMYIF
;
A
#
# COMPACT_ATOMS: atom_id res chain seq x y z
N MET A 1 4.14 -4.75 -7.53
CA MET A 1 2.88 -4.58 -6.78
C MET A 1 2.03 -3.64 -7.59
N ILE A 2 0.85 -4.10 -7.95
CA ILE A 2 -0.16 -3.31 -8.64
C ILE A 2 -1.20 -2.94 -7.58
N THR A 3 -1.52 -1.66 -7.46
CA THR A 3 -2.54 -1.19 -6.52
C THR A 3 -3.65 -0.50 -7.29
N GLN A 4 -4.89 -0.90 -7.02
CA GLN A 4 -6.10 -0.28 -7.54
C GLN A 4 -6.94 0.24 -6.37
N ALA A 5 -7.33 1.51 -6.42
CA ALA A 5 -8.25 2.09 -5.46
C ALA A 5 -9.71 1.92 -5.88
N TYR A 6 -10.57 1.77 -4.88
CA TYR A 6 -12.02 1.80 -5.01
C TYR A 6 -12.57 2.76 -3.96
N MET A 7 -13.50 3.61 -4.35
CA MET A 7 -14.17 4.55 -3.45
C MET A 7 -15.57 4.03 -3.13
N PHE A 8 -15.98 4.12 -1.87
CA PHE A 8 -17.33 3.75 -1.45
C PHE A 8 -18.32 4.85 -1.87
N LEU A 9 -19.22 4.51 -2.80
CA LEU A 9 -20.22 5.39 -3.36
C LEU A 9 -21.56 4.64 -3.40
N SER A 10 -22.62 5.24 -2.88
CA SER A 10 -23.98 4.69 -2.95
C SER A 10 -24.09 3.21 -2.52
N ASN A 11 -23.49 2.88 -1.37
CA ASN A 11 -23.46 1.55 -0.74
C ASN A 11 -22.55 0.49 -1.40
N GLU A 12 -21.70 0.86 -2.35
CA GLU A 12 -20.76 -0.09 -2.97
C GLU A 12 -19.37 0.53 -3.24
N TYR A 13 -18.35 -0.33 -3.32
CA TYR A 13 -16.99 0.09 -3.70
C TYR A 13 -16.85 0.13 -5.22
N ARG A 14 -16.75 1.34 -5.79
CA ARG A 14 -16.59 1.57 -7.23
C ARG A 14 -15.15 1.89 -7.59
N SER A 15 -14.70 1.48 -8.78
CA SER A 15 -13.35 1.77 -9.26
C SER A 15 -13.07 3.27 -9.22
N PHE A 16 -11.97 3.65 -8.59
CA PHE A 16 -11.52 5.04 -8.50
C PHE A 16 -10.26 5.22 -9.35
N PRO A 17 -10.03 6.37 -10.01
CA PRO A 17 -8.91 6.57 -10.95
C PRO A 17 -7.54 6.73 -10.25
N ILE A 18 -7.28 5.94 -9.21
CA ILE A 18 -5.96 5.75 -8.62
C ILE A 18 -5.54 4.31 -8.90
N ARG A 19 -4.64 4.15 -9.86
CA ARG A 19 -3.97 2.89 -10.17
C ARG A 19 -2.49 3.15 -10.34
N PHE A 20 -1.66 2.40 -9.64
CA PHE A 20 -0.23 2.50 -9.77
C PHE A 20 0.44 1.14 -9.70
N GLU A 21 1.59 1.04 -10.36
CA GLU A 21 2.45 -0.12 -10.33
C GLU A 21 3.80 0.27 -9.73
N ILE A 22 4.19 -0.42 -8.67
CA ILE A 22 5.42 -0.18 -7.94
C ILE A 22 6.23 -1.46 -7.87
N ASN A 23 7.51 -1.36 -8.21
CA ASN A 23 8.48 -2.39 -7.87
C ASN A 23 8.76 -2.36 -6.36
N LEU A 24 8.24 -3.34 -5.61
CA LEU A 24 8.36 -3.39 -4.14
C LEU A 24 9.82 -3.36 -3.69
N CYS A 25 10.71 -4.08 -4.39
CA CYS A 25 12.14 -4.10 -4.05
C CYS A 25 12.78 -2.72 -4.21
N LYS A 26 12.43 -1.98 -5.27
CA LYS A 26 12.87 -0.59 -5.46
C LYS A 26 12.25 0.33 -4.40
N ALA A 27 10.96 0.14 -4.07
CA ALA A 27 10.27 0.91 -3.04
C ALA A 27 10.92 0.74 -1.65
N PHE A 28 11.26 -0.49 -1.26
CA PHE A 28 11.99 -0.76 -0.02
C PHE A 28 13.38 -0.14 -0.02
N LYS A 29 14.13 -0.24 -1.13
CA LYS A 29 15.45 0.39 -1.28
C LYS A 29 15.37 1.91 -1.14
N LEU A 30 14.37 2.55 -1.74
CA LEU A 30 14.22 4.02 -1.74
C LEU A 30 13.38 4.57 -0.58
N ASN A 31 12.84 3.72 0.30
CA ASN A 31 11.90 4.11 1.35
C ASN A 31 10.68 4.91 0.83
N TYR A 32 10.15 4.49 -0.32
CA TYR A 32 9.00 5.14 -0.94
C TYR A 32 7.78 5.08 -0.01
N ALA A 33 7.08 6.19 0.17
CA ALA A 33 5.94 6.31 1.09
C ALA A 33 6.20 5.75 2.51
N GLY A 34 7.45 5.80 2.99
CA GLY A 34 7.80 5.34 4.34
C GLY A 34 7.72 3.82 4.52
N ILE A 35 7.68 3.05 3.43
CA ILE A 35 7.46 1.60 3.47
C ILE A 35 8.55 0.84 4.26
N ARG A 36 9.71 1.44 4.54
CA ARG A 36 10.70 0.82 5.46
C ARG A 36 10.22 0.78 6.91
N ASN A 37 9.12 1.44 7.26
CA ASN A 37 8.49 1.25 8.57
C ASN A 37 8.14 -0.22 8.82
N VAL A 38 7.93 -1.02 7.76
CA VAL A 38 7.74 -2.47 7.91
C VAL A 38 8.96 -3.25 8.31
N LEU A 39 10.16 -2.66 8.15
CA LEU A 39 11.42 -3.25 8.57
C LEU A 39 11.70 -3.00 10.06
N LYS A 40 10.93 -2.10 10.70
CA LYS A 40 11.12 -1.79 12.13
C LYS A 40 10.77 -2.96 13.04
N CYS A 41 9.94 -3.88 12.56
CA CYS A 41 9.57 -5.07 13.29
C CYS A 41 9.39 -6.24 12.31
N GLY A 42 9.93 -7.40 12.70
CA GLY A 42 9.95 -8.59 11.86
C GLY A 42 11.34 -8.96 11.36
N ASN A 43 11.39 -9.90 10.43
CA ASN A 43 12.62 -10.52 9.91
C ASN A 43 12.85 -10.24 8.41
N PHE A 44 12.04 -9.36 7.81
CA PHE A 44 12.24 -8.91 6.45
C PHE A 44 13.37 -7.87 6.41
N ALA A 45 14.42 -8.14 5.62
CA ALA A 45 15.58 -7.25 5.46
C ALA A 45 15.67 -6.59 4.07
N GLY A 46 14.62 -6.74 3.26
CA GLY A 46 14.61 -6.31 1.86
C GLY A 46 14.70 -7.47 0.87
N CYS A 47 14.84 -7.11 -0.41
CA CYS A 47 14.96 -8.07 -1.50
C CYS A 47 16.43 -8.47 -1.77
N PRO A 48 16.70 -9.67 -2.32
CA PRO A 48 15.73 -10.68 -2.73
C PRO A 48 15.12 -11.47 -1.56
N LEU A 49 13.85 -11.88 -1.72
CA LEU A 49 13.18 -12.78 -0.79
C LEU A 49 13.72 -14.20 -0.99
N GLN A 50 14.05 -14.89 0.10
CA GLN A 50 14.49 -16.26 0.11
C GLN A 50 13.29 -17.20 0.18
N LYS A 51 13.27 -18.18 -0.73
CA LYS A 51 12.23 -19.22 -0.77
C LYS A 51 12.22 -20.01 0.55
N GLY A 52 11.03 -20.33 1.05
CA GLY A 52 10.85 -21.15 2.25
C GLY A 52 11.02 -20.40 3.58
N LYS A 53 11.27 -19.09 3.56
CA LYS A 53 11.25 -18.27 4.77
C LYS A 53 9.88 -17.65 5.01
N ILE A 54 9.43 -17.72 6.27
CA ILE A 54 8.28 -16.97 6.75
C ILE A 54 8.75 -15.56 7.06
N TYR A 55 8.15 -14.57 6.41
CA TYR A 55 8.44 -13.16 6.62
C TYR A 55 7.39 -12.53 7.52
N HIS A 56 7.84 -11.98 8.64
CA HIS A 56 7.03 -11.15 9.51
C HIS A 56 7.22 -9.70 9.08
N LEU A 57 6.10 -9.04 8.79
CA LEU A 57 6.00 -7.63 8.44
C LEU A 57 5.01 -7.01 9.41
N CYS A 58 5.32 -5.87 9.99
CA CYS A 58 4.31 -5.10 10.72
C CYS A 58 4.31 -3.65 10.23
N ASN A 59 3.26 -2.89 10.57
CA ASN A 59 3.09 -1.52 10.06
C ASN A 59 3.14 -1.41 8.52
N TRP A 60 2.47 -2.34 7.81
CA TRP A 60 2.34 -2.34 6.34
C TRP A 60 1.56 -1.13 5.77
N MET A 61 1.27 -0.13 6.59
CA MET A 61 0.61 1.10 6.18
C MET A 61 1.64 2.08 5.58
N PRO A 62 1.39 2.66 4.40
CA PRO A 62 2.20 3.77 3.91
C PRO A 62 2.10 4.97 4.86
N ASP A 63 3.19 5.74 4.93
CA ASP A 63 3.27 7.00 5.65
C ASP A 63 2.32 8.02 5.02
N GLU A 64 1.31 8.44 5.78
CA GLU A 64 0.27 9.38 5.37
C GLU A 64 0.83 10.70 4.85
N ASN A 65 1.96 11.17 5.41
CA ASN A 65 2.61 12.42 5.01
C ASN A 65 3.29 12.33 3.64
N LYS A 66 3.38 11.12 3.08
CA LYS A 66 4.00 10.85 1.77
C LYS A 66 2.98 10.41 0.73
N LEU A 67 1.68 10.43 1.07
CA LEU A 67 0.62 10.22 0.11
C LEU A 67 0.38 11.52 -0.70
N PRO A 68 -0.05 11.42 -1.96
CA PRO A 68 -0.38 12.59 -2.76
C PRO A 68 -1.47 13.43 -2.06
N PRO A 69 -1.34 14.77 -2.00
CA PRO A 69 -2.28 15.65 -1.28
C PRO A 69 -3.68 15.73 -1.92
N ALA A 70 -3.89 15.10 -3.08
CA ALA A 70 -5.11 15.23 -3.87
C ALA A 70 -6.06 14.02 -3.78
N ILE A 71 -5.94 13.16 -2.76
CA ILE A 71 -6.93 12.09 -2.59
C ILE A 71 -8.17 12.65 -1.89
N PRO A 72 -9.36 12.60 -2.50
CA PRO A 72 -10.58 13.10 -1.88
C PRO A 72 -10.86 12.41 -0.54
N THR A 73 -11.56 13.13 0.34
CA THR A 73 -12.10 12.55 1.57
C THR A 73 -13.12 11.47 1.22
N GLY A 74 -13.08 10.33 1.92
CA GLY A 74 -14.01 9.23 1.71
C GLY A 74 -13.52 7.90 2.25
N LYS A 75 -14.35 6.87 2.08
CA LYS A 75 -13.98 5.49 2.41
C LYS A 75 -13.38 4.80 1.19
N TYR A 76 -12.19 4.27 1.34
CA TYR A 76 -11.43 3.64 0.27
C TYR A 76 -11.15 2.18 0.57
N LYS A 77 -11.21 1.37 -0.49
CA LYS A 77 -10.60 0.03 -0.53
C LYS A 77 -9.44 0.07 -1.52
N PHE A 78 -8.25 -0.27 -1.06
CA PHE A 78 -7.07 -0.46 -1.90
C PHE A 78 -6.82 -1.94 -2.08
N ARG A 79 -6.99 -2.43 -3.32
CA ARG A 79 -6.60 -3.79 -3.68
C ARG A 79 -5.16 -3.79 -4.14
N MET A 80 -4.29 -4.45 -3.38
CA MET A 80 -2.88 -4.59 -3.68
C MET A 80 -2.59 -6.00 -4.15
N THR A 81 -2.10 -6.13 -5.38
CA THR A 81 -1.67 -7.40 -5.98
C THR A 81 -0.15 -7.43 -6.03
N ILE A 82 0.44 -8.39 -5.33
CA ILE A 82 1.89 -8.64 -5.36
C ILE A 82 2.18 -9.62 -6.49
N MET A 83 3.07 -9.19 -7.39
CA MET A 83 3.50 -9.96 -8.56
C MET A 83 4.97 -10.37 -8.39
N TYR A 84 5.29 -11.62 -8.73
CA TYR A 84 6.65 -12.14 -8.85
C TYR A 84 6.79 -12.84 -10.21
N GLU A 85 7.75 -12.41 -11.04
CA GLU A 85 7.96 -12.96 -12.40
C GLU A 85 6.66 -13.09 -13.21
N SER A 86 5.82 -12.05 -13.16
CA SER A 86 4.49 -11.99 -13.82
C SER A 86 3.44 -12.96 -13.28
N LYS A 87 3.68 -13.65 -12.16
CA LYS A 87 2.69 -14.44 -11.44
C LYS A 87 2.16 -13.68 -10.23
N GLU A 88 0.85 -13.74 -10.02
CA GLU A 88 0.23 -13.29 -8.78
C GLU A 88 0.64 -14.21 -7.64
N VAL A 89 1.24 -13.64 -6.59
CA VAL A 89 1.69 -14.40 -5.41
C VAL A 89 0.93 -14.05 -4.14
N ALA A 90 0.33 -12.87 -4.09
CA ALA A 90 -0.52 -12.45 -2.97
C ALA A 90 -1.46 -11.32 -3.40
N VAL A 91 -2.62 -11.27 -2.76
CA VAL A 91 -3.57 -10.16 -2.85
C VAL A 91 -3.93 -9.73 -1.43
N ALA A 92 -3.94 -8.42 -1.21
CA ALA A 92 -4.39 -7.84 0.04
C ALA A 92 -5.37 -6.70 -0.24
N ASP A 93 -6.50 -6.71 0.44
CA ASP A 93 -7.46 -5.61 0.45
C ASP A 93 -7.26 -4.79 1.73
N CYS A 94 -6.92 -3.52 1.58
CA CYS A 94 -6.83 -2.58 2.69
C CYS A 94 -7.99 -1.60 2.64
N TYR A 95 -8.64 -1.42 3.78
CA TYR A 95 -9.74 -0.48 3.95
C TYR A 95 -9.23 0.72 4.75
N ALA A 96 -9.47 1.92 4.26
CA ALA A 96 -9.04 3.15 4.91
C ALA A 96 -10.10 4.25 4.75
N ASP A 97 -10.32 5.00 5.81
CA ASP A 97 -11.10 6.22 5.78
C ASP A 97 -10.13 7.38 5.64
N ILE A 98 -10.18 8.07 4.50
CA ILE A 98 -9.39 9.29 4.26
C ILE A 98 -10.23 10.45 4.78
N VAL A 99 -9.79 11.04 5.88
CA VAL A 99 -10.37 12.25 6.46
C VAL A 99 -9.47 13.43 6.14
N ASN A 100 -10.06 14.57 5.78
CA ASN A 100 -9.28 15.79 5.60
C ASN A 100 -8.73 16.22 6.96
N SER A 101 -7.41 16.13 7.16
CA SER A 101 -6.74 16.90 8.22
C SER A 101 -6.69 18.35 7.75
N MET A 102 -7.85 19.01 7.78
CA MET A 102 -7.93 20.44 7.64
C MET A 102 -7.06 21.02 8.77
N TYR A 103 -5.92 21.58 8.39
CA TYR A 103 -5.12 22.44 9.24
C TYR A 103 -6.06 23.36 10.02
N ILE A 104 -6.12 23.18 11.34
CA ILE A 104 -6.64 24.20 12.25
C ILE A 104 -5.61 25.33 12.15
N PHE A 105 -5.97 26.40 11.45
CA PHE A 105 -5.26 27.68 11.51
C PHE A 105 -5.51 28.35 12.86
#